data_AF-A0A7W0IUA2-F1
#
_entry.id   AF-A0A7W0IUA2-F1
#
_cell.length_a   1.000
_cell.length_b   1.000
_cell.length_c   1.000
_cell.angle_alpha   90.00
_cell.angle_beta   90.00
_cell.angle_gamma   90.00
#
_symmetry.space_group_name_H-M   'P 1'
#
loop_
_entity.id
_entity.type
_entity.pdbx_description
1 polymer ?
#
loop_
_entity_poly.entity_id
_entity_poly.type
_entity_poly.pdbx_seq_one_letter_code
_entity_poly.pdbx_strand_id
1 'polypeptide(L)'
;MTKLIPIERIASKIYLIRGIKVMLDRDLAKLYCVETKALKQAVRRNIDRFPDDFIFELNKDEFNNLRSQIVTSSWGGARYFPMAFTEQGVAMLSSVLKSNRAIQVNIYPVK
;
A
#
# COMPACT_ATOMS: atom_id res chain seq x y z
N MET A 1 18.11 4.47 14.88
CA MET A 1 18.14 5.41 13.76
C MET A 1 16.85 5.28 12.98
N THR A 2 15.92 6.21 13.14
CA THR A 2 14.66 6.30 12.39
C THR A 2 14.97 6.57 10.91
N LYS A 3 14.56 5.66 10.03
CA LYS A 3 14.80 5.80 8.59
C LYS A 3 13.67 6.65 8.00
N LEU A 4 13.89 7.95 7.90
CA LEU A 4 12.95 8.87 7.25
C LEU A 4 12.87 8.49 5.77
N ILE A 5 11.66 8.12 5.32
CA ILE A 5 11.41 7.91 3.90
C ILE A 5 11.31 9.30 3.25
N PRO A 6 12.07 9.58 2.17
CA PRO A 6 11.95 10.83 1.44
C PRO A 6 10.52 11.03 0.95
N ILE A 7 9.96 12.22 1.18
CA ILE A 7 8.54 12.51 0.91
C ILE A 7 8.18 12.35 -0.57
N GLU A 8 9.15 12.60 -1.46
CA GLU A 8 9.08 12.41 -2.91
C GLU A 8 8.81 10.93 -3.29
N ARG A 9 9.35 9.99 -2.51
CA ARG A 9 9.13 8.54 -2.72
C ARG A 9 7.74 8.09 -2.30
N ILE A 10 7.10 8.83 -1.38
CA ILE A 10 5.72 8.59 -0.97
C ILE A 10 4.80 9.23 -2.00
N ALA A 11 5.03 10.50 -2.36
CA ALA A 11 4.21 11.24 -3.31
C ALA A 11 4.09 10.57 -4.69
N SER A 12 5.21 10.04 -5.21
CA SER A 12 5.24 9.30 -6.49
C SER A 12 4.48 7.97 -6.49
N LYS A 13 3.97 7.54 -5.34
CA LYS A 13 3.30 6.25 -5.11
C LYS A 13 1.87 6.40 -4.61
N ILE A 14 1.37 7.64 -4.53
CA ILE A 14 -0.04 7.93 -4.24
C ILE A 14 -0.81 7.90 -5.56
N TYR A 15 -1.88 7.12 -5.57
CA TYR A 15 -2.81 6.99 -6.70
C TYR A 15 -4.18 7.55 -6.30
N LEU A 16 -4.92 8.08 -7.26
CA LEU A 16 -6.28 8.56 -7.04
C LEU A 16 -7.25 7.54 -7.65
N ILE A 17 -7.85 6.71 -6.80
CA ILE A 17 -8.76 5.63 -7.20
C ILE A 17 -10.09 5.86 -6.48
N ARG A 18 -11.22 5.86 -7.22
CA ARG A 18 -12.56 6.20 -6.70
C ARG A 18 -12.64 7.58 -6.01
N GLY A 19 -11.78 8.53 -6.41
CA GLY A 19 -11.68 9.85 -5.76
C GLY A 19 -10.91 9.84 -4.44
N ILE A 20 -10.34 8.72 -4.04
CA ILE A 20 -9.60 8.56 -2.78
C ILE A 20 -8.11 8.43 -3.08
N LYS A 21 -7.28 9.13 -2.28
CA LYS A 21 -5.82 8.96 -2.32
C LYS A 21 -5.45 7.63 -1.67
N VAL A 22 -4.87 6.74 -2.45
CA VAL A 22 -4.52 5.39 -2.02
C VAL A 22 -3.10 5.01 -2.42
N MET A 23 -2.53 4.08 -1.66
CA MET A 23 -1.22 3.50 -1.91
C MET A 23 -1.36 1.99 -2.11
N LEU A 24 -0.63 1.43 -3.07
CA LEU A 24 -0.74 0.01 -3.39
C LEU A 24 0.13 -0.85 -2.46
N ASP A 25 -0.35 -2.05 -2.16
CA ASP A 25 0.36 -3.09 -1.40
C ASP A 25 1.84 -3.27 -1.82
N ARG A 26 2.12 -3.29 -3.12
CA ARG A 26 3.46 -3.48 -3.69
C ARG A 26 4.40 -2.32 -3.39
N ASP A 27 3.86 -1.11 -3.34
CA ASP A 27 4.63 0.10 -3.12
C ASP A 27 4.85 0.30 -1.62
N LEU A 28 3.82 0.04 -0.80
CA LEU A 28 3.93 -0.05 0.65
C LEU A 28 4.94 -1.11 1.09
N ALA A 29 4.90 -2.30 0.49
CA ALA A 29 5.86 -3.36 0.78
C ALA A 29 7.31 -2.90 0.56
N LYS A 30 7.57 -2.20 -0.55
CA LYS A 30 8.88 -1.60 -0.84
C LYS A 30 9.26 -0.51 0.17
N LEU A 31 8.32 0.35 0.56
CA LEU A 31 8.56 1.42 1.53
C LEU A 31 8.91 0.85 2.91
N TYR A 32 8.15 -0.14 3.36
CA TYR A 32 8.39 -0.83 4.63
C TYR A 32 9.51 -1.89 4.56
N CYS A 33 10.12 -2.10 3.39
CA CYS A 33 11.14 -3.11 3.15
C CYS A 33 10.68 -4.52 3.59
N VAL A 34 9.41 -4.85 3.31
CA VAL A 34 8.80 -6.16 3.56
C VAL A 34 8.37 -6.79 2.24
N GLU A 35 8.17 -8.10 2.24
CA GLU A 35 7.56 -8.76 1.08
C GLU A 35 6.08 -8.43 0.97
N THR A 36 5.58 -8.23 -0.26
CA THR A 36 4.14 -7.99 -0.51
C THR A 36 3.27 -9.11 0.07
N LYS A 37 3.74 -10.37 0.01
CA LYS A 37 3.05 -11.52 0.60
C LYS A 37 2.96 -11.41 2.12
N ALA A 38 4.04 -11.01 2.79
CA ALA A 38 4.06 -10.83 4.24
C ALA A 38 3.14 -9.69 4.69
N LEU A 39 3.09 -8.58 3.93
CA LEU A 39 2.18 -7.48 4.18
C LEU A 39 0.72 -7.93 4.07
N LYS A 40 0.34 -8.60 2.97
CA LYS A 40 -1.02 -9.16 2.80
C LYS A 40 -1.37 -10.14 3.90
N GLN A 41 -0.44 -10.99 4.30
CA GLN A 41 -0.65 -11.94 5.39
C GLN A 41 -0.90 -11.24 6.73
N ALA A 42 -0.15 -10.18 7.03
CA ALA A 42 -0.33 -9.40 8.25
C ALA A 42 -1.70 -8.71 8.30
N VAL A 43 -2.13 -8.13 7.17
CA VAL A 43 -3.47 -7.54 7.01
C VAL A 43 -4.55 -8.60 7.21
N ARG A 44 -4.47 -9.73 6.50
CA ARG A 44 -5.48 -10.80 6.60
C ARG A 44 -5.59 -11.39 8.02
N ARG A 45 -4.49 -11.43 8.77
CA ARG A 45 -4.48 -11.86 10.18
C ARG A 45 -5.12 -10.86 11.15
N ASN A 46 -5.24 -9.59 10.74
CA ASN A 46 -5.77 -8.51 11.56
C ASN A 46 -6.90 -7.80 10.82
N ILE A 47 -7.65 -8.52 9.99
CA ILE A 47 -8.66 -7.92 9.10
C ILE A 47 -9.73 -7.19 9.91
N ASP A 48 -10.02 -7.63 11.14
CA ASP A 48 -10.93 -6.97 12.09
C ASP A 48 -10.51 -5.53 12.44
N ARG A 49 -9.25 -5.15 12.19
CA ARG A 49 -8.72 -3.79 12.41
C ARG A 49 -8.76 -2.91 11.16
N PHE A 50 -9.14 -3.46 10.01
CA PHE A 50 -9.19 -2.75 8.74
C PHE A 50 -10.65 -2.68 8.26
N PRO A 51 -11.37 -1.58 8.56
CA PRO A 51 -12.65 -1.28 7.93
C PRO A 51 -12.52 -1.27 6.39
N ASP A 52 -13.63 -1.53 5.69
CA ASP A 52 -13.67 -1.50 4.22
C ASP A 52 -13.29 -0.13 3.64
N ASP A 53 -13.44 0.94 4.42
CA ASP A 53 -13.01 2.30 4.05
C ASP A 53 -11.48 2.49 4.07
N PHE A 54 -10.74 1.57 4.71
CA PHE A 54 -9.29 1.70 4.91
C PHE A 54 -8.49 0.90 3.89
N ILE A 55 -9.08 -0.20 3.41
CA ILE A 55 -8.46 -1.10 2.46
C ILE A 55 -9.50 -1.67 1.51
N PHE A 56 -9.15 -1.76 0.23
CA PHE A 56 -9.99 -2.45 -0.75
C PHE A 56 -9.13 -3.06 -1.86
N GLU A 57 -9.62 -4.10 -2.50
CA GLU A 57 -9.00 -4.65 -3.70
C GLU A 57 -9.45 -3.87 -4.94
N LEU A 58 -8.50 -3.59 -5.85
CA LEU A 58 -8.84 -2.99 -7.14
C LEU A 58 -9.67 -3.97 -7.97
N ASN A 59 -10.69 -3.45 -8.65
CA ASN A 59 -11.41 -4.24 -9.66
C ASN A 59 -10.58 -4.34 -10.97
N LYS A 60 -11.06 -5.15 -11.91
CA LYS A 60 -10.37 -5.39 -13.18
C LYS A 60 -10.17 -4.11 -13.99
N ASP A 61 -11.15 -3.22 -14.00
CA ASP A 61 -11.13 -1.98 -14.78
C ASP A 61 -10.20 -0.94 -14.16
N GLU A 62 -10.23 -0.77 -12.85
CA GLU A 62 -9.31 0.04 -12.05
C GLU A 62 -7.88 -0.45 -12.20
N PHE A 63 -7.68 -1.77 -12.18
CA PHE A 63 -6.37 -2.35 -12.41
C PHE A 63 -5.88 -2.09 -13.84
N ASN A 64 -6.73 -2.22 -14.85
CA ASN A 64 -6.38 -1.91 -16.23
C ASN A 64 -6.05 -0.42 -16.43
N ASN A 65 -6.84 0.48 -15.83
CA ASN A 65 -6.59 1.92 -15.84
C ASN A 65 -5.30 2.30 -15.11
N LEU A 66 -5.03 1.65 -13.96
CA LEU A 66 -3.78 1.83 -13.26
C LEU A 66 -2.58 1.33 -14.10
N ARG A 67 -2.74 0.21 -14.79
CA ARG A 67 -1.71 -0.37 -15.66
C ARG A 67 -1.49 0.45 -16.93
N SER A 68 -2.50 1.14 -17.45
CA SER A 68 -2.33 2.06 -18.58
C SER A 68 -1.62 3.34 -18.16
N GLN A 69 -1.85 3.82 -16.93
CA GLN A 69 -1.15 4.97 -16.37
C GLN A 69 0.30 4.67 -15.98
N ILE A 70 0.59 3.43 -15.58
CA ILE A 70 1.93 3.02 -15.14
C ILE A 70 2.51 2.10 -16.21
N VAL A 71 3.53 2.56 -16.93
CA VAL A 71 4.28 1.82 -17.97
C VAL A 71 5.09 0.65 -17.38
N THR A 72 4.50 -0.13 -16.47
CA THR A 72 5.00 -1.42 -16.01
C THR A 72 4.34 -2.51 -16.84
N SER A 73 5.16 -3.14 -17.68
CA SER A 73 4.84 -4.05 -18.77
C SER A 73 4.07 -5.32 -18.39
N SER A 74 3.44 -5.89 -19.43
CA SER A 74 2.58 -7.07 -19.54
C SER A 74 3.21 -8.43 -19.17
N TRP A 75 4.17 -8.50 -18.25
CA TRP A 75 4.87 -9.76 -17.96
C TRP A 75 4.30 -10.46 -16.72
N GLY A 76 3.40 -11.41 -16.99
CA GLY A 76 2.74 -12.24 -15.99
C GLY A 76 1.48 -11.58 -15.46
N GLY A 77 0.31 -12.03 -15.93
CA GLY A 77 -0.97 -11.63 -15.36
C GLY A 77 -0.88 -11.70 -13.84
N ALA A 78 -1.06 -10.56 -13.18
CA ALA A 78 -1.03 -10.53 -11.73
C ALA A 78 -2.06 -11.56 -11.25
N ARG A 79 -1.59 -12.65 -10.63
CA ARG A 79 -2.45 -13.75 -10.19
C ARG A 79 -3.47 -13.28 -9.14
N TYR A 80 -3.24 -12.09 -8.58
CA TYR A 80 -4.06 -11.41 -7.60
C TYR A 80 -4.11 -9.91 -7.91
N PHE A 81 -5.29 -9.31 -7.78
CA PHE A 81 -5.43 -7.86 -7.85
C PHE A 81 -4.65 -7.21 -6.69
N PRO A 82 -4.02 -6.04 -6.92
CA PRO A 82 -3.37 -5.31 -5.85
C PRO A 82 -4.42 -4.81 -4.85
N MET A 83 -4.04 -4.78 -3.57
CA MET A 83 -4.79 -4.09 -2.52
C MET A 83 -4.39 -2.61 -2.51
N ALA A 84 -5.38 -1.73 -2.45
CA ALA A 84 -5.23 -0.31 -2.21
C ALA A 84 -5.47 -0.02 -0.72
N PHE A 85 -4.63 0.85 -0.16
CA PHE A 85 -4.72 1.31 1.22
C PHE A 85 -4.91 2.82 1.22
N THR A 86 -5.89 3.31 1.96
CA THR A 86 -6.04 4.75 2.21
C THR A 86 -4.98 5.22 3.20
N GLU A 87 -4.92 6.53 3.43
CA GLU A 87 -4.06 7.12 4.46
C GLU A 87 -4.27 6.46 5.83
N GLN A 88 -5.52 6.25 6.21
CA GLN A 88 -5.91 5.58 7.46
C GLN A 88 -5.47 4.12 7.46
N GLY A 89 -5.60 3.41 6.34
CA GLY A 89 -5.11 2.03 6.20
C GLY A 89 -3.59 1.94 6.32
N VAL A 90 -2.85 2.89 5.77
CA VAL A 90 -1.38 2.99 5.91
C VAL A 90 -0.98 3.29 7.36
N ALA A 91 -1.68 4.21 8.02
CA ALA A 91 -1.49 4.47 9.44
C ALA A 91 -1.75 3.19 10.28
N MET A 92 -2.79 2.43 9.95
CA MET A 92 -3.10 1.20 10.68
C MET A 92 -2.05 0.10 10.46
N LEU A 93 -1.48 -0.01 9.24
CA LEU A 93 -0.39 -0.93 8.92
C LEU A 93 0.82 -0.75 9.86
N SER A 94 1.13 0.48 10.26
CA SER A 94 2.22 0.77 11.19
C SER A 94 2.06 0.09 12.56
N SER A 95 0.80 -0.10 13.01
CA SER A 95 0.49 -0.78 14.27
C SER A 95 0.49 -2.32 14.16
N VAL A 96 0.21 -2.84 12.97
CA VAL A 96 0.06 -4.28 12.71
C VAL A 96 1.41 -4.91 12.37
N LEU A 97 2.27 -4.19 11.64
CA LEU A 97 3.59 -4.63 11.27
C LEU A 97 4.54 -4.54 12.50
N LYS A 98 4.52 -5.58 13.35
CA LYS A 98 5.38 -5.77 14.55
C LYS A 98 6.91 -5.85 14.27
N SER A 99 7.37 -5.47 13.08
CA SER A 99 8.79 -5.46 12.76
C SER A 99 9.44 -4.18 13.27
N ASN A 100 10.54 -4.28 14.02
CA ASN A 100 11.41 -3.15 14.41
C ASN A 100 11.76 -2.23 13.22
N ARG A 101 11.72 -2.74 11.97
CA ARG A 101 11.92 -1.95 10.76
C ARG A 101 10.68 -1.15 10.31
N ALA A 102 9.47 -1.67 10.50
CA ALA A 102 8.24 -0.97 10.14
C ALA A 102 7.90 0.15 11.13
N ILE A 103 8.22 -0.06 12.42
CA ILE A 103 8.09 0.94 13.49
C ILE A 103 9.01 2.17 13.25
N GLN A 104 10.15 1.98 12.58
CA GLN A 104 11.07 3.08 12.23
C GLN A 104 10.62 3.92 11.03
N VAL A 105 9.61 3.45 10.28
CA VAL A 105 9.05 4.13 9.12
C VAL A 105 7.87 4.97 9.61
N ASN A 106 8.18 6.15 10.14
CA ASN A 106 7.18 7.14 10.52
C ASN A 106 6.71 7.86 9.25
N ILE A 107 5.70 7.29 8.57
CA ILE A 107 5.07 7.93 7.43
C ILE A 107 4.21 9.05 8.00
N TYR A 108 4.71 10.28 7.99
CA TYR A 108 3.84 11.45 8.17
C TYR A 108 3.04 11.62 6.88
N PRO A 109 1.72 11.42 6.88
CA PRO A 109 0.92 11.89 5.77
C PRO A 109 1.02 13.42 5.72
N VAL A 110 1.32 13.94 4.53
CA VAL A 110 1.42 15.38 4.27
C VAL A 110 0.01 15.95 4.34
N LYS A 111 -0.19 16.83 5.32
CA LYS A 111 -1.40 17.61 5.55
C LYS A 111 -1.66 18.57 4.39
#